data_AF-A0A2P4SKX4-F1
#
_entry.id   AF-A0A2P4SKX4-F1
#
_cell.length_a   1.000
_cell.length_b   1.000
_cell.length_c   1.000
_cell.angle_alpha   90.00
_cell.angle_beta   90.00
_cell.angle_gamma   90.00
#
_symmetry.space_group_name_H-M   'P 1'
#
loop_
_entity.id
_entity.type
_entity.pdbx_description
1 polymer ?
#
loop_
_entity_poly.entity_id
_entity_poly.type
_entity_poly.pdbx_seq_one_letter_code
_entity_poly.pdbx_strand_id
1 'polypeptide(L)'
;LFANIRFEESGPWEETVRLPVETIRCRIKQADQKQCFVCGERGAAISCAERGCARSFHLPCAVDGECVTQFFGQHRSFCSEHRPRQAVEAAPSQGTECVICLEPMGDSMSYQTLKCPACKDTWFHRSCVQGQAMSSGTMCFQCPICQDTEQFRAEMSTLGIQIPVRRPTWWDDSTYPSLLRRRSR
;
A
#
# COMPACT_ATOMS: atom_id res chain seq x y z
N LEU A 1 4.70 -7.65 -9.73
CA LEU A 1 4.16 -8.83 -9.03
C LEU A 1 2.72 -9.05 -9.50
N PHE A 2 2.45 -10.16 -10.18
CA PHE A 2 1.11 -10.52 -10.63
C PHE A 2 0.36 -11.18 -9.46
N ALA A 3 -0.82 -10.68 -9.10
CA ALA A 3 -1.68 -11.29 -8.09
C ALA A 3 -2.14 -12.70 -8.56
N ASN A 4 -2.18 -13.67 -7.64
CA ASN A 4 -2.70 -15.05 -7.80
C ASN A 4 -1.78 -16.14 -8.37
N ILE A 5 -0.48 -16.13 -8.11
CA ILE A 5 0.37 -17.33 -8.30
C ILE A 5 0.34 -18.15 -7.00
N ARG A 6 0.04 -19.45 -7.09
CA ARG A 6 0.24 -20.36 -5.96
C ARG A 6 1.73 -20.54 -5.77
N PHE A 7 2.24 -20.10 -4.63
CA PHE A 7 3.62 -20.27 -4.22
C PHE A 7 3.76 -21.67 -3.58
N GLU A 8 4.69 -22.48 -4.04
CA GLU A 8 5.16 -23.64 -3.29
C GLU A 8 6.28 -23.17 -2.34
N GLU A 9 6.18 -23.54 -1.07
CA GLU A 9 7.16 -23.16 -0.04
C GLU A 9 8.45 -23.96 -0.20
N SER A 10 9.57 -23.26 -0.42
CA SER A 10 10.91 -23.77 -0.16
C SER A 10 11.76 -22.72 0.56
N GLY A 11 12.66 -23.20 1.41
CA GLY A 11 13.37 -22.47 2.47
C GLY A 11 14.37 -21.38 2.04
N PRO A 12 15.16 -20.87 3.00
CA PRO A 12 15.46 -19.45 3.08
C PRO A 12 16.70 -19.00 2.27
N TRP A 13 16.58 -17.76 1.80
CA TRP A 13 17.55 -16.85 1.15
C TRP A 13 18.10 -17.24 -0.24
N GLU A 14 17.71 -16.41 -1.22
CA GLU A 14 18.32 -16.20 -2.54
C GLU A 14 18.26 -17.33 -3.56
N GLU A 15 17.05 -17.81 -3.85
CA GLU A 15 16.76 -18.35 -5.18
C GLU A 15 15.73 -17.45 -5.85
N THR A 16 16.09 -16.82 -6.98
CA THR A 16 15.12 -16.11 -7.80
C THR A 16 14.12 -17.16 -8.29
N VAL A 17 12.94 -17.21 -7.67
CA VAL A 17 11.88 -18.14 -8.04
C VAL A 17 11.53 -17.90 -9.51
N ARG A 18 12.01 -18.79 -10.39
CA ARG A 18 11.75 -18.70 -11.82
C ARG A 18 10.37 -19.28 -12.08
N LEU A 19 9.43 -18.41 -12.43
CA LEU A 19 8.12 -18.84 -12.91
C LEU A 19 8.29 -19.56 -14.26
N PRO A 20 7.69 -20.74 -14.46
CA PRO A 20 7.70 -21.40 -15.76
C PRO A 20 7.18 -20.46 -16.85
N VAL A 21 7.87 -20.39 -17.99
CA VAL A 21 7.52 -19.50 -19.10
C VAL A 21 6.09 -19.74 -19.57
N GLU A 22 5.62 -20.99 -19.55
CA GLU A 22 4.24 -21.34 -19.90
C GLU A 22 3.22 -20.73 -18.94
N THR A 23 3.51 -20.71 -17.64
CA THR A 23 2.70 -20.05 -16.62
C THR A 23 2.58 -18.55 -16.91
N ILE A 24 3.70 -17.90 -17.25
CA ILE A 24 3.71 -16.47 -17.61
C ILE A 24 2.83 -16.24 -18.85
N ARG A 25 3.01 -17.03 -19.91
CA ARG A 25 2.23 -16.91 -21.15
C ARG A 25 0.74 -17.14 -20.92
N CYS A 26 0.37 -18.11 -20.08
CA CYS A 26 -1.01 -18.37 -19.71
C CYS A 26 -1.64 -17.18 -18.98
N ARG A 27 -0.91 -16.58 -18.03
CA ARG A 27 -1.37 -15.40 -17.29
C ARG A 27 -1.55 -14.17 -18.17
N ILE A 28 -0.66 -13.96 -19.13
CA ILE A 28 -0.80 -12.88 -20.13
C ILE A 28 -2.09 -13.07 -20.93
N LYS A 29 -2.30 -14.27 -21.50
CA LYS A 29 -3.53 -14.58 -22.26
C LYS A 29 -4.81 -14.39 -21.42
N GLN A 30 -4.77 -14.77 -20.13
CA GLN A 30 -5.90 -14.55 -19.21
C GLN A 30 -6.15 -13.05 -18.93
N ALA A 31 -5.09 -12.26 -18.77
CA ALA A 31 -5.20 -10.81 -18.56
C ALA A 31 -5.76 -10.11 -19.81
N ASP A 32 -5.34 -10.51 -21.01
CA ASP A 32 -5.81 -9.95 -22.28
C ASP A 32 -7.32 -10.15 -22.50
N GLN A 33 -7.92 -11.17 -21.87
CA GLN A 33 -9.37 -11.41 -21.92
C GLN A 33 -10.17 -10.55 -20.95
N LYS A 34 -9.53 -9.92 -19.96
CA LYS A 34 -10.20 -9.16 -18.92
C LYS A 34 -10.23 -7.68 -19.24
N GLN A 35 -11.40 -7.07 -19.06
CA GLN A 35 -11.60 -5.64 -19.20
C GLN A 35 -11.35 -4.94 -17.86
N CYS A 36 -10.67 -3.80 -17.90
CA CYS A 36 -10.49 -2.93 -16.75
C CYS A 36 -11.81 -2.20 -16.45
N PHE A 37 -12.35 -2.35 -15.25
CA PHE A 37 -13.59 -1.68 -14.87
C PHE A 37 -13.44 -0.16 -14.71
N VAL A 38 -12.19 0.33 -14.66
CA VAL A 38 -11.88 1.76 -14.48
C VAL A 38 -11.78 2.48 -15.82
N CYS A 39 -10.95 1.98 -16.75
CA CYS A 39 -10.72 2.63 -18.05
C CYS A 39 -11.45 1.97 -19.22
N GLY A 40 -12.05 0.79 -19.05
CA GLY A 40 -12.74 0.05 -20.12
C GLY A 40 -11.82 -0.71 -21.07
N GLU A 41 -10.49 -0.57 -20.97
CA GLU A 41 -9.54 -1.25 -21.85
C GLU A 41 -9.23 -2.69 -21.42
N ARG A 42 -8.85 -3.53 -22.38
CA ARG A 42 -8.45 -4.94 -22.12
C ARG A 42 -7.05 -5.05 -21.50
N GLY A 43 -6.68 -6.24 -21.04
CA GLY A 43 -5.35 -6.48 -20.44
C GLY A 43 -5.30 -6.26 -18.93
N ALA A 44 -6.46 -6.27 -18.26
CA ALA A 44 -6.54 -6.09 -16.82
C ALA A 44 -6.01 -7.32 -16.07
N ALA A 45 -4.75 -7.24 -15.62
CA ALA A 45 -4.06 -8.36 -14.98
C ALA A 45 -4.45 -8.60 -13.51
N ILE A 46 -5.04 -7.61 -12.84
CA ILE A 46 -5.44 -7.72 -11.43
C ILE A 46 -6.93 -7.99 -11.37
N SER A 47 -7.34 -9.03 -10.64
CA SER A 47 -8.75 -9.35 -10.39
C SER A 47 -9.07 -9.19 -8.92
N CYS A 48 -10.30 -8.75 -8.62
CA CYS A 48 -10.79 -8.68 -7.26
C CYS A 48 -10.78 -10.08 -6.61
N ALA A 49 -10.30 -10.17 -5.37
CA ALA A 49 -10.17 -11.40 -4.62
C ALA A 49 -11.44 -11.77 -3.83
N GLU A 50 -12.51 -10.99 -3.97
CA GLU A 50 -13.83 -11.30 -3.42
C GLU A 50 -14.51 -12.39 -4.26
N ARG A 51 -15.17 -13.34 -3.60
CA ARG A 51 -15.78 -14.47 -4.30
C ARG A 51 -16.98 -13.98 -5.11
N GLY A 52 -17.02 -14.37 -6.39
CA GLY A 52 -18.08 -13.95 -7.31
C GLY A 52 -17.91 -12.55 -7.91
N CYS A 53 -16.91 -11.77 -7.49
CA CYS A 53 -16.63 -10.48 -8.12
C CYS A 53 -15.85 -10.68 -9.43
N ALA A 54 -16.45 -10.27 -10.55
CA ALA A 54 -15.80 -10.36 -11.87
C ALA A 54 -14.89 -9.15 -12.21
N ARG A 55 -14.82 -8.13 -11.33
CA ARG A 55 -14.07 -6.90 -11.61
C ARG A 55 -12.58 -7.17 -11.70
N SER A 56 -11.98 -6.64 -12.77
CA SER A 56 -10.54 -6.64 -12.97
C SER A 56 -10.08 -5.22 -13.33
N PHE A 57 -8.83 -4.88 -13.00
CA PHE A 57 -8.26 -3.55 -13.22
C PHE A 57 -6.78 -3.64 -13.56
N HIS A 58 -6.26 -2.59 -14.22
CA HIS A 58 -4.82 -2.42 -14.38
C HIS A 58 -4.21 -1.90 -13.08
N LEU A 59 -2.94 -2.22 -12.84
CA LEU A 59 -2.21 -1.69 -11.69
C LEU A 59 -2.18 -0.15 -11.66
N PRO A 60 -1.92 0.58 -12.77
CA PRO A 60 -1.97 2.04 -12.77
C PRO A 60 -3.37 2.59 -12.48
N CYS A 61 -4.42 1.92 -12.95
CA CYS A 61 -5.80 2.30 -12.70
C CYS A 61 -6.27 2.01 -11.27
N ALA A 62 -5.49 1.30 -10.45
CA ALA A 62 -5.91 0.93 -9.11
C ALA A 62 -6.14 2.16 -8.21
N VAL A 63 -5.35 3.22 -8.39
CA VAL A 63 -5.50 4.46 -7.60
C VAL A 63 -6.79 5.18 -7.99
N ASP A 64 -7.00 5.39 -9.29
CA ASP A 64 -8.19 6.07 -9.82
C ASP A 64 -9.47 5.28 -9.55
N GLY A 65 -9.39 3.94 -9.62
CA GLY A 65 -10.47 3.03 -9.28
C GLY A 65 -10.64 2.76 -7.78
N GLU A 66 -9.92 3.49 -6.93
CA GLU A 66 -9.89 3.33 -5.47
C GLU A 66 -9.82 1.87 -5.00
N CYS A 67 -8.99 1.09 -5.69
CA CYS A 67 -8.74 -0.31 -5.42
C CYS A 67 -7.63 -0.46 -4.37
N VAL A 68 -7.67 -1.57 -3.64
CA VAL A 68 -6.65 -1.91 -2.65
C VAL A 68 -5.90 -3.14 -3.14
N THR A 69 -4.57 -3.08 -3.17
CA THR A 69 -3.70 -4.24 -3.40
C THR A 69 -2.86 -4.47 -2.16
N GLN A 70 -2.94 -5.67 -1.59
CA GLN A 70 -2.13 -6.08 -0.46
C GLN A 70 -0.81 -6.63 -1.00
N PHE A 71 0.32 -6.12 -0.52
CA PHE A 71 1.66 -6.52 -0.97
C PHE A 71 2.30 -7.60 -0.08
N PHE A 72 1.47 -8.30 0.69
CA PHE A 72 1.87 -9.36 1.61
C PHE A 72 1.03 -10.63 1.39
N GLY A 73 1.50 -11.76 1.92
CA GLY A 73 0.81 -13.04 1.85
C GLY A 73 0.51 -13.45 0.40
N GLN A 74 -0.77 -13.68 0.09
CA GLN A 74 -1.22 -14.12 -1.25
C GLN A 74 -1.36 -12.97 -2.27
N HIS A 75 -0.94 -11.76 -1.91
CA HIS A 75 -1.03 -10.57 -2.77
C HIS A 75 -2.45 -10.30 -3.29
N ARG A 76 -3.44 -10.33 -2.39
CA ARG A 76 -4.86 -10.15 -2.73
C ARG A 76 -5.14 -8.70 -3.11
N SER A 77 -6.01 -8.51 -4.09
CA SER A 77 -6.44 -7.20 -4.55
C SER A 77 -7.97 -7.09 -4.52
N PHE A 78 -8.49 -5.91 -4.26
CA PHE A 78 -9.92 -5.66 -4.06
C PHE A 78 -10.36 -4.43 -4.84
N CYS A 79 -11.51 -4.51 -5.51
CA CYS A 79 -12.12 -3.35 -6.17
C CYS A 79 -12.67 -2.36 -5.12
N SER A 80 -13.11 -1.18 -5.57
CA SER A 80 -13.70 -0.14 -4.71
C SER A 80 -14.85 -0.61 -3.81
N GLU A 81 -15.62 -1.60 -4.24
CA GLU A 81 -16.74 -2.16 -3.46
C GLU A 81 -16.30 -3.15 -2.38
N HIS A 82 -15.27 -3.95 -2.66
CA HIS A 82 -14.83 -5.03 -1.77
C HIS A 82 -13.52 -4.72 -1.04
N ARG A 83 -13.01 -3.49 -1.18
CA ARG A 83 -11.79 -3.08 -0.48
C ARG A 83 -11.99 -3.14 1.04
N PRO A 84 -10.96 -3.50 1.81
CA PRO A 84 -10.99 -3.34 3.25
C PRO A 84 -11.18 -1.86 3.60
N ARG A 85 -11.92 -1.61 4.67
CA ARG A 85 -12.16 -0.28 5.24
C ARG A 85 -11.85 -0.33 6.71
N GLN A 86 -11.32 0.76 7.25
CA GLN A 86 -11.09 0.88 8.67
C GLN A 86 -12.43 0.92 9.40
N ALA A 87 -12.55 0.20 10.52
CA ALA A 87 -13.70 0.27 11.40
C ALA A 87 -13.62 1.53 12.27
N VAL A 88 -13.73 2.70 11.66
CA VAL A 88 -13.65 3.99 12.37
C VAL A 88 -15.06 4.51 12.67
N GLU A 89 -15.28 4.89 13.92
CA GLU A 89 -16.58 5.34 14.42
C GLU A 89 -16.99 6.73 13.91
N ALA A 90 -16.04 7.58 13.48
CA ALA A 90 -16.30 8.93 13.00
C ALA A 90 -15.25 9.39 11.99
N ALA A 91 -15.66 10.23 11.03
CA ALA A 91 -14.77 10.93 10.11
C ALA A 91 -13.87 11.95 10.83
N PRO A 92 -12.82 12.47 10.19
CA PRO A 92 -12.04 13.59 10.74
C PRO A 92 -12.97 14.75 11.12
N SER A 93 -12.76 15.35 12.29
CA SER A 93 -13.48 16.56 12.70
C SER A 93 -13.11 17.73 11.79
N GLN A 94 -13.98 18.75 11.72
CA GLN A 94 -13.62 20.00 11.02
C GLN A 94 -12.34 20.59 11.59
N GLY A 95 -11.42 20.98 10.69
CA GLY A 95 -10.11 21.53 11.06
C GLY A 95 -9.07 20.48 11.45
N THR A 96 -9.37 19.18 11.33
CA THR A 96 -8.33 18.14 11.44
C THR A 96 -7.37 18.24 10.26
N GLU A 97 -6.07 18.25 10.55
CA GLU A 97 -5.01 18.29 9.56
C GLU A 97 -4.29 16.93 9.49
N CYS A 98 -3.73 16.63 8.31
CA CYS A 98 -2.83 15.51 8.14
C CYS A 98 -1.52 15.80 8.86
N VAL A 99 -1.12 14.96 9.81
CA VAL A 99 0.10 15.20 10.61
C VAL A 99 1.42 15.07 9.81
N ILE A 100 1.36 14.64 8.54
CA ILE A 100 2.53 14.49 7.67
C ILE A 100 2.75 15.73 6.81
N CYS A 101 1.71 16.24 6.12
CA CYS A 101 1.82 17.42 5.25
C CYS A 101 1.30 18.72 5.88
N LEU A 102 0.62 18.63 7.02
CA LEU A 102 -0.04 19.75 7.70
C LEU A 102 -1.14 20.43 6.86
N GLU A 103 -1.69 19.72 5.87
CA GLU A 103 -2.82 20.19 5.08
C GLU A 103 -4.15 19.67 5.65
N PRO A 104 -5.26 20.39 5.45
CA PRO A 104 -6.58 19.98 5.93
C PRO A 104 -7.00 18.59 5.42
N MET A 105 -7.64 17.82 6.29
CA MET A 105 -8.32 16.58 5.91
C MET A 105 -9.70 16.89 5.32
N GLY A 106 -10.16 16.00 4.44
CA GLY A 106 -11.58 15.99 4.06
C GLY A 106 -12.46 15.63 5.25
N ASP A 107 -13.70 16.13 5.25
CA ASP A 107 -14.72 15.91 6.28
C ASP A 107 -15.44 14.57 6.16
N SER A 108 -14.97 13.68 5.28
CA SER A 108 -15.59 12.38 5.01
C SER A 108 -14.60 11.20 5.08
N MET A 109 -15.13 10.05 5.47
CA MET A 109 -14.43 8.77 5.38
C MET A 109 -14.37 8.31 3.92
N SER A 110 -13.21 8.50 3.28
CA SER A 110 -12.96 8.16 1.88
C SER A 110 -11.78 7.20 1.73
N TYR A 111 -11.49 6.76 0.51
CA TYR A 111 -10.29 5.96 0.21
C TYR A 111 -8.99 6.73 0.53
N GLN A 112 -9.01 8.06 0.45
CA GLN A 112 -7.88 8.94 0.67
C GLN A 112 -7.63 9.24 2.15
N THR A 113 -8.57 8.91 3.05
CA THR A 113 -8.49 9.20 4.48
C THR A 113 -8.08 7.95 5.26
N LEU A 114 -6.97 8.03 6.00
CA LEU A 114 -6.49 6.96 6.87
C LEU A 114 -6.36 7.45 8.32
N LYS A 115 -6.64 6.57 9.28
CA LYS A 115 -6.51 6.82 10.72
C LYS A 115 -5.47 5.87 11.33
N CYS A 116 -4.74 6.35 12.33
CA CYS A 116 -3.90 5.47 13.15
C CYS A 116 -4.79 4.47 13.94
N PRO A 117 -4.50 3.15 13.92
CA PRO A 117 -5.23 2.19 14.73
C PRO A 117 -4.88 2.25 16.22
N ALA A 118 -3.71 2.78 16.58
CA ALA A 118 -3.18 2.72 17.94
C ALA A 118 -3.41 3.99 18.78
N CYS A 119 -3.43 5.17 18.16
CA CYS A 119 -3.66 6.44 18.85
C CYS A 119 -4.91 7.15 18.36
N LYS A 120 -5.54 7.90 19.27
CA LYS A 120 -6.78 8.64 19.00
C LYS A 120 -6.49 9.84 18.09
N ASP A 121 -7.49 10.16 17.27
CA ASP A 121 -7.61 11.40 16.50
C ASP A 121 -6.43 11.76 15.58
N THR A 122 -5.62 10.78 15.19
CA THR A 122 -4.52 10.98 14.24
C THR A 122 -4.93 10.50 12.85
N TRP A 123 -4.91 11.43 11.90
CA TRP A 123 -5.40 11.25 10.54
C TRP A 123 -4.33 11.58 9.50
N PHE A 124 -4.44 10.95 8.34
CA PHE A 124 -3.47 11.06 7.27
C PHE A 124 -4.14 10.99 5.90
N HIS A 125 -3.60 11.73 4.92
CA HIS A 125 -3.85 11.41 3.53
C HIS A 125 -3.14 10.10 3.17
N ARG A 126 -3.81 9.24 2.41
CA ARG A 126 -3.28 7.97 1.93
C ARG A 126 -1.96 8.15 1.17
N SER A 127 -1.86 9.19 0.33
CA SER A 127 -0.66 9.55 -0.41
C SER A 127 0.51 9.90 0.53
N CYS A 128 0.24 10.62 1.62
CA CYS A 128 1.26 10.97 2.62
C CYS A 128 1.78 9.72 3.35
N VAL A 129 0.90 8.82 3.76
CA VAL A 129 1.32 7.54 4.38
C VAL A 129 2.11 6.69 3.40
N GLN A 130 1.68 6.64 2.13
CA GLN A 130 2.41 5.91 1.09
C GLN A 130 3.81 6.49 0.86
N GLY A 131 3.94 7.83 0.83
CA GLY A 131 5.23 8.52 0.73
C GLY A 131 6.13 8.22 1.93
N GLN A 132 5.59 8.27 3.15
CA GLN A 132 6.32 7.90 4.36
C GLN A 132 6.79 6.44 4.32
N ALA A 133 5.92 5.49 3.94
CA ALA A 133 6.28 4.08 3.82
C ALA A 133 7.40 3.86 2.80
N MET A 134 7.31 4.53 1.64
CA MET A 134 8.35 4.46 0.62
C MET A 134 9.67 5.00 1.16
N SER A 135 9.69 6.15 1.83
CA SER A 135 10.94 6.74 2.35
C SER A 135 11.54 5.95 3.51
N SER A 136 10.72 5.48 4.46
CA SER A 136 11.16 4.82 5.68
C SER A 136 11.49 3.33 5.52
N GLY A 137 10.89 2.68 4.51
CA GLY A 137 10.91 1.22 4.38
C GLY A 137 10.35 0.49 5.61
N THR A 138 10.39 -0.84 5.58
CA THR A 138 9.89 -1.67 6.69
C THR A 138 10.64 -1.45 7.99
N MET A 139 11.84 -0.87 8.01
CA MET A 139 12.58 -0.69 9.26
C MET A 139 12.03 0.46 10.11
N CYS A 140 11.72 1.60 9.50
CA CYS A 140 11.38 2.83 10.21
C CYS A 140 9.93 3.31 9.98
N PHE A 141 9.09 2.51 9.32
CA PHE A 141 7.70 2.88 9.11
C PHE A 141 6.88 2.65 10.39
N GLN A 142 6.43 3.72 11.02
CA GLN A 142 5.68 3.72 12.28
C GLN A 142 4.79 4.96 12.36
N CYS A 143 3.82 4.98 13.26
CA CYS A 143 2.99 6.18 13.46
C CYS A 143 3.87 7.37 13.88
N PRO A 144 3.82 8.54 13.21
CA PRO A 144 4.61 9.71 13.59
C PRO A 144 4.30 10.27 14.98
N ILE A 145 3.10 9.99 15.52
CA ILE A 145 2.62 10.54 16.79
C ILE A 145 2.91 9.59 17.96
N CYS A 146 2.39 8.36 17.91
CA CYS A 146 2.50 7.41 19.03
C CYS A 146 3.64 6.40 18.89
N GLN A 147 4.35 6.39 17.76
CA GLN A 147 5.43 5.45 17.45
C GLN A 147 5.03 3.96 17.46
N ASP A 148 3.73 3.66 17.52
CA ASP A 148 3.23 2.31 17.31
C ASP A 148 3.69 1.83 15.92
N THR A 149 4.31 0.67 15.95
CA THR A 149 4.91 0.04 14.77
C THR A 149 4.07 -1.14 14.31
N GLU A 150 3.62 -1.99 15.23
CA GLU A 150 2.97 -3.25 14.91
C GLU A 150 1.56 -3.05 14.32
N GLN A 151 0.67 -2.40 15.08
CA GLN A 151 -0.71 -2.17 14.65
C GLN A 151 -0.73 -1.23 13.44
N PHE A 152 0.09 -0.17 13.48
CA PHE A 152 0.18 0.78 12.37
C PHE A 152 0.62 0.08 11.08
N ARG A 153 1.67 -0.74 11.10
CA ARG A 153 2.11 -1.49 9.89
C ARG A 153 1.04 -2.45 9.39
N ALA A 154 0.46 -3.23 10.29
CA ALA A 154 -0.53 -4.24 9.93
C ALA A 154 -1.76 -3.60 9.25
N GLU A 155 -2.27 -2.53 9.85
CA GLU A 155 -3.42 -1.79 9.34
C GLU A 155 -3.11 -1.12 7.99
N MET A 156 -2.02 -0.36 7.90
CA MET A 156 -1.64 0.34 6.66
C MET A 156 -1.37 -0.66 5.53
N SER A 157 -0.73 -1.80 5.81
CA SER A 157 -0.55 -2.88 4.84
C SER A 157 -1.87 -3.45 4.36
N THR A 158 -2.78 -3.75 5.29
CA THR A 158 -4.11 -4.29 5.00
C THR A 158 -4.91 -3.37 4.08
N LEU A 159 -4.79 -2.07 4.32
CA LEU A 159 -5.41 -1.02 3.51
C LEU A 159 -4.67 -0.76 2.19
N GLY A 160 -3.58 -1.47 1.89
CA GLY A 160 -2.86 -1.41 0.62
C GLY A 160 -1.76 -0.36 0.51
N ILE A 161 -1.24 0.13 1.63
CA ILE A 161 0.01 0.90 1.65
C ILE A 161 1.16 -0.07 1.37
N GLN A 162 1.93 0.21 0.32
CA GLN A 162 3.12 -0.58 0.01
C GLN A 162 4.26 -0.17 0.95
N ILE A 163 4.76 -1.13 1.74
CA ILE A 163 5.90 -0.94 2.64
C ILE A 163 7.08 -1.77 2.10
N PRO A 164 8.07 -1.15 1.44
CA PRO A 164 9.17 -1.88 0.84
C PRO A 164 10.15 -2.40 1.89
N VAL A 165 10.60 -3.64 1.72
CA VAL A 165 11.69 -4.23 2.51
C VAL A 165 13.03 -3.69 2.00
N ARG A 166 13.34 -2.46 2.43
CA ARG A 166 14.58 -1.75 2.11
C ARG A 166 14.97 -0.82 3.24
N ARG A 167 16.22 -0.35 3.21
CA ARG A 167 16.68 0.71 4.12
C ARG A 167 15.93 2.02 3.86
N PRO A 168 15.71 2.84 4.90
CA PRO A 168 15.27 4.20 4.75
C PRO A 168 16.15 4.99 3.79
N THR A 169 15.56 5.82 2.94
CA THR A 169 16.28 6.60 1.93
C THR A 169 17.33 7.53 2.54
N TRP A 170 17.08 8.06 3.73
CA TRP A 170 17.97 9.00 4.40
C TRP A 170 19.21 8.34 5.05
N TRP A 171 19.32 7.00 5.01
CA TRP A 171 20.56 6.30 5.40
C TRP A 171 21.54 6.17 4.25
N ASP A 172 21.06 6.31 3.01
CA ASP A 172 21.89 6.29 1.81
C ASP A 172 22.41 7.71 1.47
N ASP A 173 21.84 8.76 2.10
CA ASP A 173 22.32 10.13 2.00
C ASP A 173 23.57 10.36 2.85
N SER A 174 24.71 10.55 2.16
CA SER A 174 25.99 11.03 2.71
C SER A 174 25.93 12.39 3.42
N THR A 175 24.75 12.97 3.61
CA THR A 175 24.48 14.26 4.24
C THR A 175 24.36 14.18 5.77
N TYR A 176 24.05 13.01 6.33
CA TYR A 176 23.90 12.87 7.79
C TYR A 176 25.18 13.20 8.59
N PRO A 177 26.40 12.81 8.15
CA PRO A 177 27.63 13.17 8.83
C PRO A 177 27.94 14.68 8.85
N SER A 178 27.46 15.45 7.87
CA SER A 178 27.76 16.89 7.77
C SER A 178 26.91 17.75 8.71
N LEU A 179 25.70 17.28 9.07
CA LEU A 179 24.84 17.94 10.06
C LEU A 179 25.35 17.75 11.50
N LEU A 180 25.93 16.59 11.82
CA LEU A 180 26.58 16.34 13.11
C LEU A 180 27.78 17.28 13.35
N ARG A 181 28.57 17.56 12.30
CA ARG A 181 29.71 18.49 12.39
C ARG A 181 29.33 19.95 12.64
N ARG A 182 28.09 20.36 12.36
CA ARG A 182 27.60 21.73 12.61
C ARG A 182 27.06 21.93 14.03
N ARG A 183 26.63 20.86 14.70
CA ARG A 183 26.18 20.88 16.10
C ARG A 183 27.33 20.81 17.12
N SER A 184 28.56 20.64 16.64
CA SER A 184 29.77 20.58 17.45
C SER A 184 30.63 21.85 17.33
N ARG A 185 30.03 22.98 16.93
CA ARG A 185 30.64 24.30 16.93
C ARG A 185 29.81 25.27 17.74
#